data_AF-A0AAW9MXD5-F1
#
_entry.id   AF-A0AAW9MXD5-F1
#
_cell.length_a   1.000
_cell.length_b   1.000
_cell.length_c   1.000
_cell.angle_alpha   90.00
_cell.angle_beta   90.00
_cell.angle_gamma   90.00
#
_symmetry.space_group_name_H-M   'P 1'
#
loop_
_entity.id
_entity.type
_entity.pdbx_description
1 polymer ?
#
loop_
_entity_poly.entity_id
_entity_poly.type
_entity_poly.pdbx_seq_one_letter_code
_entity_poly.pdbx_strand_id
1 'polypeptide(L)' 'MRNIVTYEESLKEKNRIYIDVRTREEHTEMTIPSSINLPIFTENERKIIGTEYMKGSKEKAKLLGITYAKDKLVSFFELF' A
#
# COMPACT_ATOMS: atom_id res chain seq x y z
N MET A 1 -20.43 -3.88 6.00
CA MET A 1 -20.41 -2.43 6.28
C MET A 1 -19.00 -1.94 5.98
N ARG A 2 -18.79 -0.92 5.13
CA ARG A 2 -17.44 -0.36 4.93
C ARG A 2 -17.23 0.74 5.98
N ASN A 3 -16.27 0.57 6.88
CA ASN A 3 -15.83 1.63 7.79
C ASN A 3 -14.89 2.55 7.01
N ILE A 4 -15.47 3.49 6.27
CA ILE A 4 -14.72 4.53 5.55
C ILE A 4 -14.66 5.76 6.45
N VAL A 5 -13.46 6.30 6.61
CA VAL A 5 -13.14 7.46 7.43
C VAL A 5 -12.33 8.41 6.55
N THR A 6 -12.64 9.70 6.61
CA THR A 6 -11.85 10.74 5.94
C THR A 6 -10.54 10.99 6.68
N TYR A 7 -9.57 11.64 6.03
CA TYR A 7 -8.30 11.96 6.67
C TYR A 7 -8.51 12.89 7.88
N GLU A 8 -9.36 13.91 7.75
CA GLU A 8 -9.68 14.89 8.78
C GLU A 8 -10.38 14.25 9.99
N GLU A 9 -11.26 13.28 9.75
CA GLU A 9 -11.87 12.48 10.81
C GLU A 9 -10.83 11.60 11.52
N SER A 10 -9.91 10.98 10.76
CA SER A 10 -8.85 10.17 11.36
C SER A 10 -7.98 10.98 12.32
N LEU A 11 -7.77 12.28 12.08
CA LEU A 11 -6.97 13.15 12.95
C LEU A 11 -7.58 13.32 14.35
N LYS A 12 -8.89 13.13 14.50
CA LYS A 12 -9.62 13.24 15.77
C LYS A 12 -9.48 12.01 16.64
N GLU A 13 -9.08 10.88 16.06
CA GLU A 13 -8.87 9.62 16.78
C GLU A 13 -7.57 9.67 17.58
N LYS A 14 -7.68 9.45 18.90
CA LYS A 14 -6.53 9.48 19.83
C LYS A 14 -5.62 8.27 19.67
N ASN A 15 -6.19 7.10 19.41
CA ASN A 15 -5.47 5.83 19.32
C ASN A 15 -5.45 5.33 17.87
N ARG A 16 -4.83 6.12 16.98
CA ARG A 16 -4.71 5.77 15.57
C ARG A 16 -3.29 5.34 15.22
N ILE A 17 -3.20 4.41 14.26
CA ILE A 17 -1.95 4.00 13.64
C ILE A 17 -2.15 4.17 12.13
N TYR A 18 -1.26 4.92 11.48
CA TYR A 18 -1.22 4.98 10.03
C TYR A 18 -0.34 3.86 9.49
N ILE A 19 -0.90 3.02 8.62
CA ILE A 19 -0.16 2.01 7.88
C ILE A 19 0.05 2.52 6.46
N ASP A 20 1.30 2.79 6.12
CA ASP A 20 1.68 3.23 4.78
C ASP A 20 2.08 2.00 3.94
N VAL A 21 1.23 1.66 2.98
CA VAL A 21 1.39 0.47 2.13
C VAL A 21 2.19 0.71 0.84
N ARG A 22 2.69 1.94 0.66
CA ARG A 22 3.53 2.33 -0.48
C ARG A 22 4.92 1.71 -0.38
N THR A 23 5.74 1.89 -1.42
CA THR A 23 7.12 1.36 -1.42
C THR A 23 7.94 1.98 -0.29
N ARG A 24 9.03 1.32 0.09
CA ARG A 24 9.94 1.82 1.15
C ARG A 24 10.54 3.17 0.76
N GLU A 25 10.83 3.32 -0.52
CA GLU A 25 11.37 4.51 -1.14
C GLU A 25 10.39 5.68 -1.01
N GLU A 26 9.12 5.48 -1.39
CA GLU A 26 8.06 6.50 -1.25
C GLU A 26 7.83 6.90 0.22
N HIS A 27 7.92 5.95 1.16
CA HIS A 27 7.80 6.23 2.59
C HIS A 27 8.99 7.03 3.14
N THR A 28 10.20 6.69 2.71
CA THR A 28 11.44 7.34 3.14
C THR A 28 11.53 8.78 2.61
N GLU A 29 11.04 9.03 1.39
CA GLU A 29 11.01 10.36 0.80
C GLU A 29 10.04 11.29 1.54
N MET A 30 8.80 10.83 1.75
CA MET A 30 7.79 11.60 2.48
C MET A 30 6.64 10.71 2.94
N THR A 31 6.29 10.78 4.22
CA THR A 31 5.17 10.03 4.80
C THR A 31 4.49 10.81 5.91
N ILE A 32 3.33 10.32 6.36
CA ILE A 32 2.62 10.83 7.52
C ILE A 32 3.49 10.56 8.77
N PRO A 33 3.72 11.56 9.65
CA PRO A 33 4.51 11.36 10.86
C PRO A 33 4.01 10.16 11.69
N SER A 34 4.95 9.37 12.20
CA SER A 34 4.69 8.15 12.99
C SER A 34 3.94 7.03 12.24
N SER A 35 3.84 7.09 10.91
CA SER A 35 3.31 5.98 10.13
C SER A 35 4.28 4.78 10.16
N ILE A 36 3.71 3.58 10.12
CA ILE A 36 4.46 2.33 9.98
C ILE A 36 4.39 1.92 8.51
N ASN A 37 5.53 1.75 7.86
CA ASN A 37 5.58 1.27 6.48
C ASN A 37 5.41 -0.25 6.45
N LEU A 38 4.41 -0.70 5.70
CA LEU A 38 4.14 -2.11 5.42
C LEU A 38 4.02 -2.29 3.89
N PRO A 39 5.15 -2.26 3.16
CA PRO A 39 5.16 -2.10 1.71
C PRO A 39 4.58 -3.34 1.02
N ILE A 40 3.49 -3.15 0.28
CA ILE A 40 2.86 -4.25 -0.49
C ILE A 40 3.66 -4.57 -1.75
N PHE A 41 4.41 -3.60 -2.27
CA PHE A 41 5.25 -3.76 -3.46
C PHE A 41 6.66 -3.23 -3.20
N THR A 42 7.64 -3.87 -3.84
CA THR A 42 8.97 -3.29 -4.07
C THR A 42 8.90 -2.20 -5.14
N GLU A 43 9.91 -1.34 -5.20
CA GLU A 43 10.00 -0.30 -6.23
C GLU A 43 9.95 -0.86 -7.66
N ASN A 44 10.56 -2.03 -7.89
CA ASN A 44 10.52 -2.69 -9.19
C ASN A 44 9.11 -3.18 -9.55
N GLU A 45 8.43 -3.87 -8.62
CA GLU A 45 7.06 -4.34 -8.82
C GLU A 45 6.10 -3.17 -9.04
N ARG A 46 6.23 -2.10 -8.25
CA ARG A 46 5.47 -0.85 -8.40
C ARG A 46 5.66 -0.24 -9.79
N LYS A 47 6.89 -0.21 -10.32
CA LYS A 47 7.17 0.29 -11.68
C LYS A 47 6.53 -0.56 -12.76
N ILE A 48 6.59 -1.89 -12.62
CA ILE A 48 5.95 -2.83 -13.56
C ILE A 48 4.44 -2.63 -13.58
N ILE A 49 3.79 -2.60 -12.41
CA ILE A 49 2.34 -2.40 -12.30
C ILE A 49 1.93 -1.04 -12.87
N GLY A 50 2.63 0.03 -12.48
CA GLY A 50 2.33 1.39 -12.95
C GLY A 50 2.49 1.54 -14.46
N THR A 51 3.53 0.94 -15.04
CA THR A 51 3.74 0.93 -16.49
C THR A 51 2.58 0.23 -17.21
N GLU A 52 2.15 -0.92 -16.72
CA GLU A 52 1.06 -1.67 -17.34
C GLU A 52 -0.29 -0.94 -17.22
N TYR A 53 -0.50 -0.27 -16.08
CA TYR A 53 -1.67 0.57 -15.88
C TYR A 53 -1.72 1.74 -16.87
N MET A 54 -0.58 2.42 -17.07
CA MET A 54 -0.46 3.56 -17.99
C MET A 54 -0.60 3.17 -19.47
N LYS A 55 -0.19 1.95 -19.85
CA LYS A 55 -0.37 1.41 -21.22
C LYS A 55 -1.82 1.08 -21.58
N GLY A 56 -2.77 1.25 -20.65
CA GLY A 56 -4.21 1.02 -20.87
C GLY A 56 -4.69 -0.37 -20.50
N SER A 57 -3.80 -1.29 -20.11
CA SER A 57 -4.15 -2.66 -19.70
C SER A 57 -4.47 -2.73 -18.20
N LYS A 58 -5.48 -1.97 -17.75
CA LYS A 58 -5.85 -1.84 -16.33
C LYS A 58 -6.11 -3.19 -15.64
N GLU A 59 -6.81 -4.11 -16.30
CA GLU A 59 -7.08 -5.44 -15.73
C GLU A 59 -5.81 -6.27 -15.57
N LYS A 60 -4.87 -6.17 -16.51
CA LYS A 60 -3.57 -6.83 -16.39
C LYS A 60 -2.74 -6.22 -15.27
N ALA A 61 -2.75 -4.90 -15.11
CA ALA A 61 -2.08 -4.23 -14.00
C ALA A 61 -2.66 -4.65 -12.63
N LYS A 62 -4.00 -4.78 -12.53
CA LYS A 62 -4.65 -5.30 -11.32
C LYS A 62 -4.24 -6.75 -11.03
N LEU A 63 -4.24 -7.61 -12.05
CA LEU A 63 -3.83 -9.01 -11.90
C LEU A 63 -2.36 -9.12 -11.43
N LEU A 64 -1.47 -8.31 -12.00
CA LEU A 64 -0.07 -8.20 -11.54
C LEU A 64 0.00 -7.73 -10.09
N GLY A 65 -0.75 -6.70 -9.73
CA GLY A 65 -0.84 -6.20 -8.36
C GLY A 65 -1.26 -7.28 -7.37
N ILE A 66 -2.31 -8.06 -7.68
CA ILE A 66 -2.75 -9.18 -6.85
C ILE A 66 -1.65 -10.25 -6.76
N THR A 67 -1.01 -10.57 -7.89
CA THR A 67 0.04 -11.60 -7.97
C THR A 67 1.24 -11.27 -7.11
N TYR A 68 1.70 -10.01 -7.10
CA TYR A 68 2.80 -9.57 -6.24
C TYR A 68 2.39 -9.39 -4.78
N ALA A 69 1.19 -8.87 -4.53
CA ALA A 69 0.72 -8.60 -3.17
C ALA A 69 0.50 -9.89 -2.36
N LYS A 70 0.08 -10.99 -3.00
CA LYS A 70 -0.31 -12.23 -2.31
C LYS A 70 0.79 -12.73 -1.34
N ASP A 71 2.05 -12.75 -1.78
CA ASP A 71 3.16 -13.32 -1.01
C ASP A 71 3.50 -12.41 0.18
N LYS A 72 3.38 -11.09 0.00
CA LYS A 72 3.54 -10.11 1.07
C LYS A 72 2.43 -10.19 2.11
N LEU A 73 1.18 -10.35 1.68
CA LEU A 73 0.05 -10.46 2.59
C LEU A 73 0.14 -11.72 3.46
N VAL A 74 0.56 -12.85 2.88
CA VAL A 74 0.84 -14.08 3.67
C VAL A 74 1.95 -13.82 4.68
N SER A 75 3.07 -13.24 4.23
CA SER A 75 4.20 -12.91 5.13
C SER A 75 3.79 -11.98 6.27
N PHE A 76 2.94 -10.98 6.01
CA PHE A 76 2.45 -10.08 7.06
C PHE A 76 1.55 -10.76 8.06
N PHE A 77 0.73 -11.71 7.61
CA PHE A 77 -0.13 -12.49 8.50
C PHE A 77 0.67 -13.36 9.44
N GLU A 78 1.77 -13.97 8.97
CA GLU A 78 2.65 -14.84 9.77
C GLU A 78 3.52 -14.09 10.79
N LEU A 79 3.59 -12.76 10.74
CA LEU A 79 4.29 -11.95 11.74
C LEU A 79 3.52 -11.84 13.07
N PHE A 80 2.27 -12.30 13.11
CA PHE A 80 1.38 -12.29 14.28
C PHE A 80 1.08 -13.71 14.76
#